data_AF-A0A0A8X2L9-F1
#
_entry.id   AF-A0A0A8X2L9-F1
#
_cell.length_a   1.000
_cell.length_b   1.000
_cell.length_c   1.000
_cell.angle_alpha   90.00
_cell.angle_beta   90.00
_cell.angle_gamma   90.00
#
_symmetry.space_group_name_H-M   'P 1'
#
loop_
_entity.id
_entity.type
_entity.pdbx_description
1 polymer ?
#
loop_
_entity_poly.entity_id
_entity_poly.type
_entity_poly.pdbx_seq_one_letter_code
_entity_poly.pdbx_strand_id
1 'polypeptide(L)' 'MSQKNKRAEGIGESLLHVTLEDMQRKGYKDIIIDDAGPIEFYEKTCNAKVIPVIK' A
#
# COMPACT_ATOMS: atom_id res chain seq x y z
N MET A 1 26.19 -1.81 0.92
CA MET A 1 25.37 -0.59 0.83
C MET A 1 24.04 -0.83 1.54
N SER A 2 23.74 -0.09 2.60
CA SER A 2 22.50 -0.25 3.36
C SER A 2 21.33 0.32 2.55
N GLN A 3 20.31 -0.52 2.26
CA GLN A 3 19.09 -0.22 1.49
C GLN A 3 18.18 0.89 2.07
N LYS A 4 18.65 1.65 3.07
CA LYS A 4 17.87 2.66 3.79
C LYS A 4 17.61 3.96 3.00
N ASN A 5 18.36 4.24 1.93
CA ASN A 5 18.38 5.56 1.29
C ASN A 5 17.49 5.71 0.04
N LYS A 6 16.72 4.69 -0.35
CA LYS A 6 15.78 4.79 -1.49
C LYS A 6 14.34 5.15 -1.09
N ARG A 7 14.12 5.44 0.20
CA ARG A 7 12.84 5.98 0.67
C ARG A 7 12.67 7.37 0.02
N ALA A 8 11.45 7.67 -0.45
CA ALA A 8 11.10 8.90 -1.19
C ALA A 8 11.51 8.97 -2.69
N GLU A 9 11.97 7.88 -3.30
CA GLU A 9 12.19 7.80 -4.77
C GLU A 9 10.95 7.32 -5.55
N GLY A 10 9.77 7.25 -4.93
CA GLY A 10 8.53 6.78 -5.58
C GLY A 10 8.45 5.27 -5.86
N ILE A 11 9.51 4.51 -5.59
CA ILE A 11 9.57 3.05 -5.86
C ILE A 11 8.43 2.29 -5.18
N GLY A 12 8.15 2.61 -3.91
CA GLY A 12 7.07 1.95 -3.16
C GLY A 12 5.69 2.23 -3.75
N GLU A 13 5.46 3.44 -4.24
CA GLU A 13 4.21 3.84 -4.89
C GLU A 13 4.02 3.11 -6.22
N SER A 14 5.04 3.04 -7.07
CA SER A 14 4.96 2.29 -8.33
C SER A 14 4.67 0.81 -8.10
N LEU A 15 5.35 0.17 -7.14
CA LEU A 15 5.11 -1.23 -6.79
C LEU A 15 3.68 -1.45 -6.27
N LEU A 16 3.18 -0.54 -5.43
CA LEU A 16 1.83 -0.61 -4.91
C LEU A 16 0.80 -0.55 -6.04
N HIS A 17 0.89 0.44 -6.94
CA HIS A 17 -0.07 0.59 -8.04
C HIS A 17 -0.08 -0.60 -9.00
N VAL A 18 1.09 -1.12 -9.38
CA VAL A 18 1.17 -2.32 -10.23
C VAL A 18 0.50 -3.52 -9.55
N THR A 19 0.70 -3.68 -8.24
CA THR A 19 0.07 -4.76 -7.48
C THR A 19 -1.45 -4.60 -7.42
N LEU A 20 -1.94 -3.39 -7.10
CA LEU A 20 -3.37 -3.09 -7.03
C LEU A 20 -4.06 -3.30 -8.39
N GLU A 21 -3.42 -2.91 -9.49
CA GLU A 21 -3.95 -3.10 -10.85
C GLU A 21 -4.07 -4.59 -11.20
N ASP A 22 -3.06 -5.40 -10.89
CA ASP A 22 -3.10 -6.84 -11.13
C ASP A 22 -4.18 -7.53 -10.28
N MET A 23 -4.33 -7.12 -9.02
CA MET A 23 -5.41 -7.60 -8.15
C MET A 23 -6.79 -7.19 -8.71
N GLN A 24 -6.94 -5.97 -9.20
CA GLN A 24 -8.19 -5.55 -9.84
C GLN A 24 -8.52 -6.41 -11.06
N ARG A 25 -7.53 -6.67 -11.94
CA ARG A 25 -7.70 -7.53 -13.12
C ARG A 25 -8.08 -8.97 -12.78
N LYS A 26 -7.60 -9.48 -11.64
CA LYS A 26 -7.95 -10.81 -11.11
C LYS A 26 -9.33 -10.86 -10.43
N GLY A 27 -10.01 -9.72 -10.29
CA GLY A 27 -11.36 -9.65 -9.72
C GLY A 27 -11.42 -9.57 -8.20
N TYR A 28 -10.31 -9.19 -7.55
CA TYR A 28 -10.33 -8.89 -6.12
C TYR A 28 -11.16 -7.62 -5.87
N LYS A 29 -12.16 -7.71 -5.01
CA LYS A 29 -13.06 -6.59 -4.69
C LYS A 29 -12.51 -5.68 -3.60
N ASP A 30 -11.90 -6.29 -2.58
CA ASP A 30 -11.38 -5.60 -1.41
C ASP A 30 -9.97 -6.11 -1.09
N ILE A 31 -9.13 -5.22 -0.56
CA ILE A 31 -7.73 -5.50 -0.23
C ILE A 31 -7.50 -5.01 1.19
N ILE A 32 -6.97 -5.89 2.04
CA ILE A 32 -6.66 -5.60 3.43
C ILE A 32 -5.14 -5.71 3.60
N ILE A 33 -4.55 -4.68 4.20
CA ILE A 33 -3.12 -4.65 4.56
C ILE A 33 -3.07 -4.72 6.09
N ASP A 34 -2.71 -5.89 6.62
CA ASP A 34 -2.79 -6.20 8.06
C ASP A 34 -1.65 -5.54 8.86
N ASP A 35 -0.40 -5.77 8.45
CA ASP A 35 0.80 -5.14 9.04
C ASP A 35 1.27 -3.97 8.14
N ALA A 36 0.38 -2.99 7.96
CA ALA A 36 0.72 -1.79 7.21
C ALA A 36 1.83 -1.04 7.95
N GLY A 37 2.91 -0.69 7.22
CA GLY A 37 3.98 0.16 7.73
C GLY A 37 3.48 1.60 8.00
N PRO A 38 4.04 2.63 7.36
CA PRO A 38 3.50 3.98 7.50
C PRO A 38 2.07 4.04 6.93
N ILE A 39 1.06 4.24 7.78
CA ILE A 39 -0.35 4.31 7.36
C ILE A 39 -0.56 5.45 6.38
N GLU A 40 0.06 6.60 6.63
CA GLU A 40 -0.10 7.82 5.82
C GLU A 40 0.38 7.63 4.37
N PHE A 41 1.30 6.68 4.13
CA PHE A 41 1.71 6.32 2.79
C PHE A 41 0.53 5.73 2.00
N TYR A 42 -0.17 4.73 2.56
CA TYR A 42 -1.29 4.08 1.89
C TYR A 42 -2.51 5.01 1.75
N GLU A 43 -2.78 5.84 2.76
CA GLU A 43 -3.83 6.86 2.68
C GLU A 43 -3.58 7.82 1.51
N LYS A 44 -2.35 8.31 1.34
CA LYS A 44 -2.00 9.26 0.27
C LYS A 44 -1.89 8.61 -1.10
N THR A 45 -1.35 7.40 -1.18
CA THR A 45 -1.04 6.76 -2.46
C THR A 45 -2.25 6.06 -3.08
N CYS A 46 -3.13 5.45 -2.28
CA CYS A 46 -4.28 4.71 -2.81
C CYS A 46 -5.62 4.97 -2.10
N ASN A 47 -5.72 6.04 -1.29
CA ASN A 47 -6.91 6.33 -0.49
C ASN A 47 -7.33 5.17 0.42
N ALA A 48 -6.36 4.39 0.91
CA ALA A 48 -6.62 3.35 1.89
C ALA A 48 -7.28 3.95 3.14
N LYS A 49 -8.12 3.16 3.81
CA LYS A 49 -8.77 3.55 5.06
C LYS A 49 -8.42 2.57 6.15
N VAL A 50 -8.12 3.08 7.34
CA VAL A 50 -7.94 2.25 8.53
C VAL A 50 -9.27 1.57 8.84
N ILE A 51 -9.25 0.25 8.96
CA ILE A 51 -10.40 -0.53 9.42
C ILE A 51 -10.35 -0.52 10.95
N PRO A 52 -11.28 0.17 11.64
CA PRO A 52 -11.28 0.20 13.09
C PRO A 52 -11.62 -1.18 13.65
N VAL A 53 -10.71 -1.76 14.42
CA VAL A 53 -11.00 -2.95 15.22
C VAL A 53 -11.72 -2.49 16.49
N ILE A 54 -13.02 -2.78 16.57
CA ILE A 54 -13.80 -2.58 17.78
C ILE A 54 -13.29 -3.61 18.80
N LYS A 55 -12.83 -3.13 19.96
CA LYS A 55 -12.52 -3.98 21.12
C LYS A 55 -13.76 -4.17 21.98
#